data_AF-A0A328U498-F1
#
_entry.id   AF-A0A328U498-F1
#
_cell.length_a   1.000
_cell.length_b   1.000
_cell.length_c   1.000
_cell.angle_alpha   90.00
_cell.angle_beta   90.00
_cell.angle_gamma   90.00
#
_symmetry.space_group_name_H-M   'P 1'
#
loop_
_entity.id
_entity.type
_entity.pdbx_description
1 polymer ?
#
loop_
_entity_poly.entity_id
_entity_poly.type
_entity_poly.pdbx_seq_one_letter_code
_entity_poly.pdbx_strand_id
1 'polypeptide(L)'
;MKKASLLLLSCVMSVAMLAGCGNNSNDDSAAGDTSSNAGTDSGNASTDDGNKAKDESSAEPVTIKYVLPGTEPKEWPAVKEEVNKKLLADGVGVQIEKEYIDWGAWEQKINLKLSTNENFDMFHVMNDWVGLANYAGRGALKDITKEVEEFGPNLKKLIPASVWTGVTKEGKIYGIPAYWYESAIDGSITLNKYLLNKAGVSADIQNRDQLLDALEQVNTKLNMKLTIPIRGGQAGPADIFQRTYDAYPFTVRDNVAFIGQDGVVKNWVETEEFKQDAEWFRKAYEKKLINPDVLTVKQEQVQDQIKYGKYAFVFGTPGSLTDAQKTYPDIKDEDFSLFRLNPEKENFRMVNAKNVNVVAANSKHPAEVVKFLNWLYDKQENYDLFMYGIEGKTYNKVGDKGLDLILDPKTNSPIYLQDDWMIGNLNLIRVNQTLLDANKQLYREDKNAKTFFAANFFFDPAPVKAEMGNVQAVYTSDVTPIYRGVVDYDSHIQAALDKLKAAGIDKVLAEYQKQLDAFKATAPAE
;
A
#
# COMPACT_ATOMS: atom_id res chain seq x y z
N MET A 1 -7.54 35.01 -39.22
CA MET A 1 -8.82 34.68 -38.56
C MET A 1 -8.76 33.26 -38.03
N LYS A 2 -8.36 33.06 -36.75
CA LYS A 2 -8.45 31.80 -35.95
C LYS A 2 -7.76 31.98 -34.58
N LYS A 3 -7.92 33.14 -33.93
CA LYS A 3 -7.35 33.42 -32.59
C LYS A 3 -8.28 34.28 -31.70
N ALA A 4 -9.59 34.26 -31.95
CA ALA A 4 -10.56 35.12 -31.24
C ALA A 4 -11.80 34.37 -30.67
N SER A 5 -11.85 33.04 -30.71
CA SER A 5 -13.03 32.27 -30.24
C SER A 5 -12.78 31.36 -29.03
N LEU A 6 -11.67 31.53 -28.31
CA LEU A 6 -11.34 30.72 -27.13
C LEU A 6 -11.38 31.50 -25.79
N LEU A 7 -11.75 32.78 -25.83
CA LEU A 7 -11.79 33.68 -24.67
C LEU A 7 -13.21 33.99 -24.16
N LEU A 8 -14.24 33.36 -24.72
CA LEU A 8 -15.65 33.62 -24.36
C LEU A 8 -16.38 32.45 -23.69
N LEU A 9 -15.67 31.36 -23.36
CA LEU A 9 -16.26 30.18 -22.69
C LEU A 9 -15.75 29.95 -21.25
N SER A 10 -15.04 30.93 -20.67
CA SER A 10 -14.45 30.83 -19.33
C SER A 10 -14.99 31.85 -18.31
N CYS A 11 -16.09 32.57 -18.62
CA CYS A 11 -16.66 33.59 -17.74
C CYS A 11 -18.10 33.31 -17.23
N VAL A 12 -18.65 32.09 -17.38
CA VAL A 12 -20.06 31.78 -16.98
C VAL A 12 -20.16 30.65 -15.94
N MET A 13 -19.11 30.38 -15.16
CA MET A 13 -19.17 29.32 -14.13
C MET A 13 -18.62 29.77 -12.78
N SER A 14 -18.95 30.99 -12.36
CA SER A 14 -18.44 31.56 -11.11
C SER A 14 -19.48 32.28 -10.23
N VAL A 15 -20.78 32.10 -10.46
CA VAL A 15 -21.79 32.67 -9.55
C VAL A 15 -22.95 31.70 -9.38
N ALA A 16 -22.87 30.86 -8.34
CA ALA A 16 -24.00 30.44 -7.52
C ALA A 16 -23.56 29.32 -6.57
N MET A 17 -22.99 29.67 -5.41
CA MET A 17 -23.18 28.94 -4.14
C MET A 17 -22.69 29.85 -3.01
N LEU A 18 -23.58 30.67 -2.43
CA LEU A 18 -23.43 31.29 -1.11
C LEU A 18 -24.75 31.99 -0.72
N ALA A 19 -25.64 31.24 -0.06
CA ALA A 19 -26.68 31.66 0.91
C ALA A 19 -27.39 30.36 1.34
N GLY A 20 -27.55 29.95 2.60
CA GLY A 20 -27.49 30.67 3.87
C GLY A 20 -28.81 30.49 4.63
N CYS A 21 -28.85 29.47 5.52
CA CYS A 21 -29.64 29.33 6.76
C CYS A 21 -31.19 29.31 6.75
N GLY A 22 -31.76 28.51 7.66
CA GLY A 22 -33.04 28.86 8.30
C GLY A 22 -33.93 27.69 8.74
N ASN A 23 -33.80 27.26 9.99
CA ASN A 23 -34.76 26.44 10.74
C ASN A 23 -35.90 27.34 11.27
N ASN A 24 -37.19 27.00 11.08
CA ASN A 24 -38.22 27.23 12.11
C ASN A 24 -39.56 26.52 11.82
N SER A 25 -40.14 26.00 12.90
CA SER A 25 -41.45 25.39 13.07
C SER A 25 -42.62 26.36 12.85
N ASN A 26 -43.75 25.89 12.30
CA ASN A 26 -45.05 25.73 12.98
C ASN A 26 -46.19 25.37 12.00
N ASP A 27 -47.18 24.64 12.55
CA ASP A 27 -48.59 24.42 12.19
C ASP A 27 -49.18 25.29 11.06
N ASP A 28 -50.13 24.83 10.23
CA ASP A 28 -51.42 24.28 10.68
C ASP A 28 -52.20 23.59 9.54
N SER A 29 -52.95 22.54 9.91
CA SER A 29 -54.31 22.15 9.47
C SER A 29 -54.73 22.14 7.98
N ALA A 30 -55.17 20.98 7.48
CA ALA A 30 -56.60 20.63 7.45
C ALA A 30 -56.91 19.30 6.75
N ALA A 31 -57.82 18.54 7.38
CA ALA A 31 -58.76 17.53 6.87
C ALA A 31 -58.18 16.30 6.14
N GLY A 32 -58.40 15.05 6.57
CA GLY A 32 -59.45 14.50 7.40
C GLY A 32 -60.03 13.29 6.66
N ASP A 33 -59.84 12.08 7.17
CA ASP A 33 -60.91 11.08 7.24
C ASP A 33 -60.55 9.96 8.22
N THR A 34 -61.58 9.24 8.61
CA THR A 34 -61.87 8.77 9.95
C THR A 34 -62.12 7.26 9.92
N SER A 35 -61.60 6.52 10.90
CA SER A 35 -62.21 5.34 11.56
C SER A 35 -61.09 4.53 12.26
N SER A 36 -60.96 4.58 13.59
CA SER A 36 -61.64 3.71 14.58
C SER A 36 -61.49 2.22 14.24
N ASN A 37 -60.99 1.32 15.09
CA ASN A 37 -61.15 1.25 16.53
C ASN A 37 -60.09 0.31 17.15
N ALA A 38 -59.81 0.55 18.43
CA ALA A 38 -58.99 -0.28 19.31
C ALA A 38 -59.71 -1.57 19.75
N GLY A 39 -58.94 -2.55 20.23
CA GLY A 39 -59.47 -3.74 20.92
C GLY A 39 -58.39 -4.67 21.45
N THR A 40 -58.04 -4.47 22.71
CA THR A 40 -57.42 -5.40 23.69
C THR A 40 -58.03 -6.80 23.72
N ASP A 41 -57.26 -7.86 24.04
CA ASP A 41 -57.23 -8.48 25.38
C ASP A 41 -56.54 -9.89 25.42
N SER A 42 -55.80 -10.11 26.51
CA SER A 42 -55.48 -11.31 27.31
C SER A 42 -55.41 -12.75 26.74
N GLY A 43 -54.29 -13.42 27.07
CA GLY A 43 -54.30 -14.43 28.15
C GLY A 43 -54.35 -15.94 27.82
N ASN A 44 -53.25 -16.62 28.19
CA ASN A 44 -53.18 -17.83 29.05
C ASN A 44 -52.66 -19.18 28.47
N ALA A 45 -51.55 -19.60 29.10
CA ALA A 45 -51.13 -20.93 29.60
C ALA A 45 -50.93 -22.18 28.71
N SER A 46 -49.67 -22.61 28.74
CA SER A 46 -49.14 -23.95 29.09
C SER A 46 -49.67 -25.22 28.42
N THR A 47 -48.74 -25.92 27.77
CA THR A 47 -48.42 -27.32 28.09
C THR A 47 -46.94 -27.59 27.83
N ASP A 48 -46.27 -28.07 28.86
CA ASP A 48 -44.95 -28.70 28.91
C ASP A 48 -45.05 -30.12 28.34
N ASP A 49 -44.16 -30.51 27.43
CA ASP A 49 -43.82 -31.92 27.25
C ASP A 49 -42.47 -32.10 26.53
N GLY A 50 -41.62 -32.95 27.10
CA GLY A 50 -40.69 -33.78 26.34
C GLY A 50 -39.27 -33.24 26.11
N ASN A 51 -38.44 -33.33 27.15
CA ASN A 51 -36.98 -33.41 27.05
C ASN A 51 -36.56 -34.50 26.03
N LYS A 52 -36.12 -34.08 24.85
CA LYS A 52 -35.25 -34.86 23.96
C LYS A 52 -33.97 -34.07 23.77
N ALA A 53 -32.87 -34.65 24.25
CA ALA A 53 -31.51 -34.24 23.98
C ALA A 53 -31.36 -33.98 22.48
N LYS A 54 -31.22 -32.70 22.12
CA LYS A 54 -30.67 -32.30 20.83
C LYS A 54 -29.16 -32.43 20.95
N ASP A 55 -28.63 -33.36 20.17
CA ASP A 55 -27.26 -33.38 19.70
C ASP A 55 -26.76 -31.96 19.42
N GLU A 56 -25.46 -31.78 19.70
CA GLU A 56 -24.65 -30.60 19.46
C GLU A 56 -25.14 -29.81 18.23
N SER A 57 -25.81 -28.69 18.51
CA SER A 57 -26.00 -27.62 17.54
C SER A 57 -24.61 -27.17 17.11
N SER A 58 -24.10 -27.67 15.97
CA SER A 58 -23.04 -26.98 15.25
C SER A 58 -23.60 -25.60 14.94
N ALA A 59 -23.22 -24.59 15.72
CA ALA A 59 -23.64 -23.22 15.46
C ALA A 59 -23.32 -22.88 14.01
N GLU A 60 -24.28 -22.29 13.29
CA GLU A 60 -24.04 -21.91 11.89
C GLU A 60 -22.80 -21.01 11.83
N PRO A 61 -21.87 -21.27 10.89
CA PRO A 61 -20.67 -20.45 10.76
C PRO A 61 -21.02 -18.98 10.52
N VAL A 62 -20.28 -18.08 11.17
CA VAL A 62 -20.42 -16.64 10.95
C VAL A 62 -19.74 -16.25 9.64
N THR A 63 -20.46 -15.61 8.73
CA THR A 63 -19.86 -15.05 7.51
C THR A 63 -19.21 -13.69 7.80
N ILE A 64 -17.90 -13.61 7.63
CA ILE A 64 -17.15 -12.35 7.62
C ILE A 64 -17.01 -11.81 6.19
N LYS A 65 -17.18 -10.51 6.01
CA LYS A 65 -16.97 -9.83 4.72
C LYS A 65 -15.67 -9.04 4.70
N TYR A 66 -14.78 -9.39 3.78
CA TYR A 66 -13.50 -8.73 3.56
C TYR A 66 -13.55 -7.84 2.32
N VAL A 67 -13.41 -6.52 2.52
CA VAL A 67 -13.36 -5.51 1.46
C VAL A 67 -11.91 -5.19 1.10
N LEU A 68 -11.53 -5.37 -0.17
CA LEU A 68 -10.16 -5.18 -0.65
C LEU A 68 -10.11 -4.50 -2.02
N PRO A 69 -9.01 -3.79 -2.35
CA PRO A 69 -8.86 -3.24 -3.69
C PRO A 69 -8.55 -4.35 -4.72
N GLY A 70 -8.86 -4.09 -5.98
CA GLY A 70 -8.51 -4.96 -7.10
C GLY A 70 -9.71 -5.48 -7.88
N THR A 71 -9.50 -6.60 -8.57
CA THR A 71 -10.51 -7.28 -9.39
C THR A 71 -10.64 -8.71 -8.91
N GLU A 72 -11.87 -9.22 -8.85
CA GLU A 72 -12.12 -10.60 -8.43
C GLU A 72 -11.39 -11.60 -9.36
N PRO A 73 -10.55 -12.50 -8.81
CA PRO A 73 -9.94 -13.56 -9.59
C PRO A 73 -10.99 -14.53 -10.14
N LYS A 74 -10.78 -15.00 -11.37
CA LYS A 74 -11.71 -15.89 -12.08
C LYS A 74 -12.13 -17.13 -11.27
N GLU A 75 -11.17 -17.77 -10.59
CA GLU A 75 -11.43 -18.98 -9.81
C GLU A 75 -11.71 -18.70 -8.32
N TRP A 76 -11.88 -17.43 -7.91
CA TRP A 76 -12.24 -17.14 -6.51
C TRP A 76 -13.53 -17.84 -6.06
N PRO A 77 -14.62 -17.94 -6.85
CA PRO A 77 -15.82 -18.67 -6.41
C PRO A 77 -15.54 -20.13 -6.01
N ALA A 78 -14.75 -20.86 -6.81
CA ALA A 78 -14.38 -22.25 -6.52
C ALA A 78 -13.40 -22.36 -5.35
N VAL A 79 -12.41 -21.46 -5.27
CA VAL A 79 -11.46 -21.43 -4.14
C VAL A 79 -12.18 -21.07 -2.83
N LYS A 80 -13.11 -20.12 -2.86
CA LYS A 80 -13.93 -19.73 -1.70
C LYS A 80 -14.70 -20.91 -1.13
N GLU A 81 -15.29 -21.75 -1.98
CA GLU A 81 -16.00 -22.95 -1.54
C GLU A 81 -15.07 -23.89 -0.76
N GLU A 82 -13.87 -24.17 -1.30
CA GLU A 82 -12.90 -25.04 -0.61
C GLU A 82 -12.32 -24.39 0.65
N VAL A 83 -12.08 -23.06 0.65
CA VAL A 83 -11.67 -22.33 1.86
C VAL A 83 -12.75 -22.44 2.95
N ASN A 84 -14.01 -22.18 2.63
CA ASN A 84 -15.12 -22.23 3.59
C ASN A 84 -15.37 -23.65 4.10
N LYS A 85 -15.23 -24.66 3.23
CA LYS A 85 -15.26 -26.07 3.62
C LYS A 85 -14.13 -26.41 4.59
N LYS A 86 -12.91 -25.91 4.34
CA LYS A 86 -11.76 -26.15 5.21
C LYS A 86 -11.90 -25.43 6.56
N LEU A 87 -12.40 -24.19 6.58
CA LEU A 87 -12.71 -23.46 7.82
C LEU A 87 -13.75 -24.20 8.68
N LEU A 88 -14.78 -24.77 8.05
CA LEU A 88 -15.77 -25.61 8.73
C LEU A 88 -15.14 -26.89 9.28
N ALA A 89 -14.36 -27.60 8.46
CA ALA A 89 -13.72 -28.86 8.85
C ALA A 89 -12.69 -28.67 9.99
N ASP A 90 -11.99 -27.54 10.00
CA ASP A 90 -11.04 -27.18 11.06
C ASP A 90 -11.73 -26.59 12.31
N GLY A 91 -13.06 -26.49 12.32
CA GLY A 91 -13.85 -26.07 13.48
C GLY A 91 -13.72 -24.57 13.82
N VAL A 92 -13.36 -23.72 12.85
CA VAL A 92 -13.11 -22.29 13.08
C VAL A 92 -14.40 -21.52 13.36
N GLY A 93 -15.54 -22.02 12.86
CA GLY A 93 -16.86 -21.39 13.02
C GLY A 93 -17.05 -20.13 12.16
N VAL A 94 -16.25 -19.98 11.09
CA VAL A 94 -16.22 -18.80 10.21
C VAL A 94 -16.36 -19.21 8.75
N GLN A 95 -17.00 -18.37 7.95
CA GLN A 95 -16.94 -18.38 6.50
C GLN A 95 -16.49 -17.00 5.99
N ILE A 96 -15.77 -16.97 4.87
CA ILE A 96 -15.25 -15.74 4.26
C ILE A 96 -16.03 -15.42 2.97
N GLU A 97 -16.39 -14.14 2.82
CA GLU A 97 -16.79 -13.53 1.57
C GLU A 97 -15.86 -12.35 1.25
N LYS A 98 -15.56 -12.13 -0.03
CA LYS A 98 -14.72 -11.01 -0.47
C LYS A 98 -15.53 -10.04 -1.33
N GLU A 99 -15.30 -8.76 -1.11
CA GLU A 99 -15.77 -7.69 -1.98
C GLU A 99 -14.56 -6.95 -2.56
N TYR A 100 -14.41 -7.01 -3.87
CA TYR A 100 -13.36 -6.31 -4.59
C TYR A 100 -13.84 -4.93 -5.05
N ILE A 101 -13.04 -3.91 -4.76
CA ILE A 101 -13.24 -2.55 -5.23
C ILE A 101 -12.12 -2.20 -6.21
N ASP A 102 -12.47 -1.73 -7.41
CA ASP A 102 -11.48 -1.26 -8.39
C ASP A 102 -10.49 -0.24 -7.79
N TRP A 103 -9.21 -0.37 -8.18
CA TRP A 103 -8.12 0.46 -7.67
C TRP A 103 -8.35 1.97 -7.81
N GLY A 104 -8.92 2.40 -8.94
CA GLY A 104 -9.21 3.81 -9.19
C GLY A 104 -10.35 4.36 -8.32
N ALA A 105 -11.17 3.47 -7.75
CA ALA A 105 -12.31 3.80 -6.90
C ALA A 105 -12.11 3.44 -5.42
N TRP A 106 -10.97 2.82 -5.06
CA TRP A 106 -10.70 2.28 -3.73
C TRP A 106 -10.97 3.29 -2.63
N GLU A 107 -10.24 4.41 -2.65
CA GLU A 107 -10.30 5.42 -1.58
C GLU A 107 -11.71 6.01 -1.43
N GLN A 108 -12.38 6.35 -2.54
CA GLN A 108 -13.72 6.93 -2.50
C GLN A 108 -14.73 5.94 -1.92
N LYS A 109 -14.70 4.68 -2.38
CA LYS A 109 -15.70 3.68 -1.99
C LYS A 109 -15.49 3.17 -0.57
N ILE A 110 -14.25 2.92 -0.13
CA ILE A 110 -14.02 2.47 1.27
C ILE A 110 -14.43 3.57 2.26
N ASN A 111 -14.14 4.84 1.95
CA ASN A 111 -14.58 5.96 2.79
C ASN A 111 -16.10 6.12 2.80
N LEU A 112 -16.77 5.91 1.65
CA LEU A 112 -18.22 5.91 1.60
C LEU A 112 -18.79 4.81 2.51
N LYS A 113 -18.33 3.56 2.37
CA LYS A 113 -18.76 2.42 3.19
C LYS A 113 -18.61 2.67 4.69
N LEU A 114 -17.46 3.22 5.10
CA LEU A 114 -17.20 3.58 6.50
C LEU A 114 -18.13 4.69 6.99
N SER A 115 -18.40 5.72 6.17
CA SER A 115 -19.27 6.84 6.55
C SER A 115 -20.77 6.51 6.54
N THR A 116 -21.20 5.58 5.69
CA THR A 116 -22.59 5.11 5.59
C THR A 116 -22.90 3.94 6.50
N ASN A 117 -21.90 3.47 7.27
CA ASN A 117 -22.04 2.35 8.19
C ASN A 117 -22.50 1.05 7.48
N GLU A 118 -22.04 0.83 6.24
CA GLU A 118 -22.36 -0.38 5.49
C GLU A 118 -21.82 -1.62 6.21
N ASN A 119 -22.55 -2.75 6.15
CA ASN A 119 -22.19 -3.95 6.88
C ASN A 119 -21.08 -4.75 6.18
N PHE A 120 -19.85 -4.60 6.67
CA PHE A 120 -18.67 -5.41 6.37
C PHE A 120 -17.76 -5.51 7.61
N ASP A 121 -16.85 -6.48 7.63
CA ASP A 121 -16.12 -6.83 8.85
C ASP A 121 -14.67 -6.38 8.84
N MET A 122 -13.97 -6.62 7.74
CA MET A 122 -12.57 -6.28 7.61
C MET A 122 -12.26 -5.62 6.28
N PHE A 123 -11.20 -4.80 6.26
CA PHE A 123 -10.70 -4.19 5.05
C PHE A 123 -9.19 -4.00 5.07
N HIS A 124 -8.62 -3.77 3.90
CA HIS A 124 -7.19 -3.58 3.72
C HIS A 124 -6.76 -2.12 3.94
N VAL A 125 -5.67 -1.90 4.67
CA VAL A 125 -5.05 -0.59 4.89
C VAL A 125 -3.61 -0.60 4.39
N MET A 126 -3.26 0.42 3.60
CA MET A 126 -1.94 0.67 3.03
C MET A 126 -1.33 1.89 3.70
N ASN A 127 -0.31 1.71 4.54
CA ASN A 127 0.30 2.80 5.29
C ASN A 127 1.05 3.81 4.40
N ASP A 128 1.36 3.44 3.17
CA ASP A 128 1.95 4.31 2.15
C ASP A 128 0.91 5.00 1.24
N TRP A 129 -0.39 4.83 1.51
CA TRP A 129 -1.48 5.54 0.80
C TRP A 129 -2.40 6.29 1.75
N VAL A 130 -3.22 5.59 2.54
CA VAL A 130 -4.01 6.17 3.63
C VAL A 130 -3.76 5.33 4.86
N GLY A 131 -2.93 5.87 5.76
CA GLY A 131 -2.40 5.09 6.87
C GLY A 131 -3.40 4.75 7.97
N LEU A 132 -3.04 3.71 8.73
CA LEU A 132 -3.76 3.18 9.88
C LEU A 132 -4.10 4.27 10.89
N ALA A 133 -3.13 5.16 11.18
CA ALA A 133 -3.30 6.27 12.10
C ALA A 133 -4.45 7.21 11.70
N ASN A 134 -4.65 7.45 10.39
CA ASN A 134 -5.74 8.26 9.87
C ASN A 134 -7.11 7.61 10.10
N TYR A 135 -7.23 6.31 9.81
CA TYR A 135 -8.46 5.56 10.05
C TYR A 135 -8.77 5.43 11.56
N ALA A 136 -7.75 5.16 12.38
CA ALA A 136 -7.88 5.10 13.83
C ALA A 136 -8.33 6.46 14.42
N GLY A 137 -7.70 7.57 14.00
CA GLY A 137 -7.99 8.91 14.49
C GLY A 137 -9.42 9.39 14.22
N ARG A 138 -10.07 8.88 13.17
CA ARG A 138 -11.50 9.16 12.88
C ARG A 138 -12.46 8.09 13.40
N GLY A 139 -11.99 7.14 14.20
CA GLY A 139 -12.82 6.10 14.80
C GLY A 139 -13.35 5.05 13.82
N ALA A 140 -12.68 4.84 12.67
CA ALA A 140 -13.10 3.88 11.66
C ALA A 140 -12.71 2.42 11.98
N LEU A 141 -11.86 2.21 13.00
CA LEU A 141 -11.27 0.91 13.33
C LEU A 141 -11.70 0.42 14.70
N LYS A 142 -11.88 -0.90 14.82
CA LYS A 142 -12.05 -1.58 16.11
C LYS A 142 -10.70 -1.75 16.81
N ASP A 143 -10.70 -1.58 18.14
CA ASP A 143 -9.65 -2.13 18.99
C ASP A 143 -9.85 -3.65 19.07
N ILE A 144 -8.89 -4.42 18.56
CA ILE A 144 -8.92 -5.88 18.49
C ILE A 144 -7.95 -6.54 19.48
N THR A 145 -7.48 -5.79 20.48
CA THR A 145 -6.45 -6.27 21.41
C THR A 145 -6.88 -7.55 22.12
N LYS A 146 -8.11 -7.60 22.63
CA LYS A 146 -8.63 -8.77 23.35
C LYS A 146 -8.72 -9.99 22.44
N GLU A 147 -9.21 -9.80 21.23
CA GLU A 147 -9.38 -10.85 20.24
C GLU A 147 -8.02 -11.39 19.78
N VAL A 148 -7.00 -10.54 19.61
CA VAL A 148 -5.62 -10.97 19.30
C VAL A 148 -5.00 -11.74 20.47
N GLU A 149 -5.23 -11.30 21.72
CA GLU A 149 -4.78 -12.04 22.90
C GLU A 149 -5.42 -13.43 23.01
N GLU A 150 -6.72 -13.53 22.74
CA GLU A 150 -7.49 -14.76 22.92
C GLU A 150 -7.36 -15.74 21.73
N PHE A 151 -7.40 -15.23 20.49
CA PHE A 151 -7.50 -16.04 19.28
C PHE A 151 -6.29 -15.93 18.34
N GLY A 152 -5.26 -15.15 18.68
CA GLY A 152 -4.12 -14.86 17.80
C GLY A 152 -2.77 -15.56 18.06
N PRO A 153 -2.67 -16.76 18.67
CA PRO A 153 -1.36 -17.33 19.00
C PRO A 153 -0.46 -17.59 17.77
N ASN A 154 -1.01 -17.98 16.62
CA ASN A 154 -0.23 -18.17 15.40
C ASN A 154 0.18 -16.85 14.77
N LEU A 155 -0.69 -15.83 14.86
CA LEU A 155 -0.36 -14.47 14.43
C LEU A 155 0.87 -13.96 15.18
N LYS A 156 0.86 -14.07 16.51
CA LYS A 156 1.99 -13.64 17.37
C LYS A 156 3.26 -14.44 17.13
N LYS A 157 3.13 -15.73 16.79
CA LYS A 157 4.26 -16.60 16.46
C LYS A 157 4.94 -16.22 15.14
N LEU A 158 4.17 -15.85 14.12
CA LEU A 158 4.67 -15.66 12.75
C LEU A 158 4.88 -14.21 12.34
N ILE A 159 4.37 -13.26 13.12
CA ILE A 159 4.61 -11.82 12.93
C ILE A 159 5.61 -11.37 14.00
N PRO A 160 6.80 -10.87 13.62
CA PRO A 160 7.79 -10.39 14.59
C PRO A 160 7.22 -9.29 15.50
N ALA A 161 7.64 -9.28 16.77
CA ALA A 161 7.19 -8.30 17.77
C ALA A 161 7.41 -6.85 17.30
N SER A 162 8.50 -6.58 16.58
CA SER A 162 8.80 -5.26 16.02
C SER A 162 7.72 -4.78 15.03
N VAL A 163 7.06 -5.67 14.30
CA VAL A 163 6.01 -5.32 13.33
C VAL A 163 4.70 -4.96 14.04
N TRP A 164 4.39 -5.61 15.16
CA TRP A 164 3.19 -5.31 15.96
C TRP A 164 3.17 -3.88 16.50
N THR A 165 4.34 -3.30 16.76
CA THR A 165 4.42 -1.90 17.23
C THR A 165 3.87 -0.90 16.19
N GLY A 166 3.94 -1.22 14.88
CA GLY A 166 3.41 -0.38 13.82
C GLY A 166 1.88 -0.40 13.67
N VAL A 167 1.20 -1.33 14.37
CA VAL A 167 -0.27 -1.43 14.39
C VAL A 167 -0.87 -1.15 15.77
N THR A 168 -0.02 -0.75 16.72
CA THR A 168 -0.40 -0.53 18.13
C THR A 168 -0.34 0.96 18.46
N LYS A 169 -1.41 1.50 19.05
CA LYS A 169 -1.46 2.88 19.56
C LYS A 169 -2.04 2.86 20.96
N GLU A 170 -1.32 3.42 21.93
CA GLU A 170 -1.75 3.47 23.36
C GLU A 170 -2.11 2.08 23.93
N GLY A 171 -1.33 1.06 23.57
CA GLY A 171 -1.55 -0.33 24.02
C GLY A 171 -2.71 -1.05 23.31
N LYS A 172 -3.37 -0.40 22.35
CA LYS A 172 -4.45 -0.98 21.55
C LYS A 172 -3.97 -1.40 20.18
N ILE A 173 -4.31 -2.62 19.76
CA ILE A 173 -4.02 -3.17 18.44
C ILE A 173 -5.19 -2.83 17.51
N TYR A 174 -4.89 -2.14 16.40
CA TYR A 174 -5.90 -1.68 15.43
C TYR A 174 -5.93 -2.47 14.12
N GLY A 175 -5.09 -3.50 14.00
CA GLY A 175 -5.08 -4.38 12.84
C GLY A 175 -4.02 -5.48 12.94
N ILE A 176 -4.04 -6.38 11.97
CA ILE A 176 -3.09 -7.48 11.83
C ILE A 176 -2.21 -7.18 10.61
N PRO A 177 -0.90 -6.94 10.81
CA PRO A 177 0.00 -6.55 9.72
C PRO A 177 0.30 -7.74 8.80
N ALA A 178 0.42 -7.47 7.51
CA ALA A 178 1.01 -8.41 6.55
C ALA A 178 2.54 -8.34 6.67
N TYR A 179 3.15 -9.44 7.10
CA TYR A 179 4.60 -9.58 7.18
C TYR A 179 5.12 -10.25 5.90
N TRP A 180 4.89 -9.62 4.76
CA TRP A 180 4.95 -10.29 3.45
C TRP A 180 6.32 -10.23 2.74
N TYR A 181 7.23 -9.38 3.21
CA TYR A 181 8.55 -9.19 2.61
C TYR A 181 9.60 -8.69 3.59
N GLU A 182 10.87 -8.84 3.21
CA GLU A 182 12.00 -8.20 3.86
C GLU A 182 12.11 -6.74 3.42
N SER A 183 11.61 -5.80 4.23
CA SER A 183 11.63 -4.36 3.90
C SER A 183 13.03 -3.76 3.90
N ALA A 184 14.02 -4.46 4.47
CA ALA A 184 15.41 -4.08 4.34
C ALA A 184 15.93 -4.14 2.91
N ILE A 185 15.14 -4.60 1.92
CA ILE A 185 15.43 -4.55 0.48
C ILE A 185 15.05 -3.20 -0.18
N ASP A 186 14.22 -2.38 0.47
CA ASP A 186 13.75 -1.10 -0.09
C ASP A 186 14.92 -0.16 -0.39
N GLY A 187 14.88 0.54 -1.53
CA GLY A 187 16.01 1.35 -2.02
C GLY A 187 17.08 0.59 -2.79
N SER A 188 16.82 -0.67 -3.15
CA SER A 188 17.64 -1.41 -4.12
C SER A 188 17.36 -0.97 -5.56
N ILE A 189 18.28 -1.27 -6.47
CA ILE A 189 18.20 -0.96 -7.90
C ILE A 189 18.47 -2.25 -8.66
N THR A 190 17.68 -2.55 -9.70
CA THR A 190 17.94 -3.68 -10.60
C THR A 190 18.48 -3.17 -11.93
N LEU A 191 19.65 -3.69 -12.34
CA LEU A 191 20.23 -3.44 -13.66
C LEU A 191 19.73 -4.49 -14.67
N ASN A 192 19.50 -4.05 -15.91
CA ASN A 192 19.32 -4.91 -17.07
C ASN A 192 20.68 -5.08 -17.77
N LYS A 193 21.50 -6.03 -17.29
CA LYS A 193 22.83 -6.32 -17.83
C LYS A 193 22.78 -6.76 -19.29
N TYR A 194 21.69 -7.37 -19.76
CA TYR A 194 21.54 -7.71 -21.17
C TYR A 194 21.65 -6.49 -22.09
N LEU A 195 20.93 -5.41 -21.76
CA LEU A 195 21.00 -4.16 -22.53
C LEU A 195 22.32 -3.42 -22.31
N LEU A 196 22.82 -3.39 -21.07
CA LEU A 196 24.09 -2.75 -20.74
C LEU A 196 25.26 -3.40 -21.49
N ASN A 197 25.36 -4.72 -21.49
CA ASN A 197 26.39 -5.49 -22.18
C ASN A 197 26.31 -5.28 -23.70
N LYS A 198 25.11 -5.32 -24.29
CA LYS A 198 24.91 -5.02 -25.72
C LYS A 198 25.36 -3.61 -26.09
N ALA A 199 25.19 -2.65 -25.18
CA ALA A 199 25.64 -1.27 -25.36
C ALA A 199 27.14 -1.06 -25.05
N GLY A 200 27.85 -2.11 -24.62
CA GLY A 200 29.26 -2.04 -24.24
C GLY A 200 29.52 -1.33 -22.92
N VAL A 201 28.55 -1.30 -22.00
CA VAL A 201 28.73 -0.81 -20.63
C VAL A 201 29.34 -1.94 -19.80
N SER A 202 30.65 -1.86 -19.54
CA SER A 202 31.39 -2.88 -18.78
C SER A 202 31.86 -2.42 -17.41
N ALA A 203 31.70 -1.13 -17.07
CA ALA A 203 32.09 -0.59 -15.78
C ALA A 203 31.01 -0.90 -14.73
N ASP A 204 31.45 -1.26 -13.51
CA ASP A 204 30.54 -1.40 -12.38
C ASP A 204 29.96 -0.03 -12.00
N ILE A 205 28.63 0.03 -11.88
CA ILE A 205 27.92 1.26 -11.49
C ILE A 205 28.05 1.43 -9.97
N GLN A 206 28.74 2.48 -9.56
CA GLN A 206 29.06 2.81 -8.17
C GLN A 206 28.26 4.01 -7.64
N ASN A 207 27.75 4.88 -8.52
CA ASN A 207 27.02 6.08 -8.12
C ASN A 207 25.82 6.38 -9.02
N ARG A 208 24.98 7.33 -8.58
CA ARG A 208 23.75 7.70 -9.28
C ARG A 208 23.96 8.35 -10.66
N ASP A 209 25.07 9.05 -10.89
CA ASP A 209 25.35 9.66 -12.20
C ASP A 209 25.69 8.61 -13.25
N GLN A 210 26.44 7.57 -12.86
CA GLN A 210 26.76 6.45 -13.74
C GLN A 210 25.52 5.68 -14.21
N LEU A 211 24.41 5.71 -13.46
CA LEU A 211 23.12 5.18 -13.93
C LEU A 211 22.60 5.96 -15.15
N LEU A 212 22.71 7.29 -15.14
CA LEU A 212 22.28 8.14 -16.26
C LEU A 212 23.18 7.93 -17.48
N ASP A 213 24.50 7.89 -17.27
CA ASP A 213 25.46 7.69 -18.34
C ASP A 213 25.26 6.31 -19.00
N ALA A 214 25.01 5.27 -18.21
CA ALA A 214 24.71 3.93 -18.70
C ALA A 214 23.42 3.89 -19.54
N LEU A 215 22.35 4.56 -19.08
CA LEU A 215 21.09 4.65 -19.82
C LEU A 215 21.25 5.44 -21.14
N GLU A 216 21.99 6.55 -21.12
CA GLU A 216 22.31 7.34 -22.32
C GLU A 216 23.14 6.53 -23.32
N GLN A 217 24.11 5.75 -22.84
CA GLN A 217 24.90 4.85 -23.68
C GLN A 217 24.04 3.74 -24.29
N VAL A 218 23.12 3.13 -23.53
CA VAL A 218 22.15 2.15 -24.05
C VAL A 218 21.31 2.76 -25.17
N ASN A 219 20.74 3.95 -24.94
CA ASN A 219 19.94 4.64 -25.94
C ASN A 219 20.74 4.95 -27.21
N THR A 220 21.97 5.43 -27.06
CA THR A 220 22.83 5.82 -28.19
C THR A 220 23.31 4.61 -28.99
N LYS A 221 23.83 3.58 -28.30
CA LYS A 221 24.47 2.41 -28.95
C LYS A 221 23.47 1.43 -29.52
N LEU A 222 22.28 1.31 -28.92
CA LEU A 222 21.22 0.40 -29.37
C LEU A 222 20.11 1.12 -30.14
N ASN A 223 20.25 2.42 -30.39
CA ASN A 223 19.23 3.25 -31.05
C ASN A 223 17.84 3.14 -30.39
N MET A 224 17.82 3.20 -29.06
CA MET A 224 16.62 3.11 -28.23
C MET A 224 16.23 4.48 -27.66
N LYS A 225 15.03 4.57 -27.10
CA LYS A 225 14.51 5.76 -26.40
C LYS A 225 13.92 5.37 -25.05
N LEU A 226 14.71 4.65 -24.26
CA LEU A 226 14.35 4.25 -22.91
C LEU A 226 14.38 5.47 -21.99
N THR A 227 13.41 5.55 -21.08
CA THR A 227 13.37 6.49 -19.96
C THR A 227 13.51 5.74 -18.66
N ILE A 228 13.81 6.43 -17.56
CA ILE A 228 13.75 5.85 -16.21
C ILE A 228 12.27 5.54 -15.91
N PRO A 229 11.91 4.30 -15.53
CA PRO A 229 10.52 3.95 -15.22
C PRO A 229 10.06 4.57 -13.90
N ILE A 230 9.50 5.78 -13.97
CA ILE A 230 8.97 6.52 -12.81
C ILE A 230 7.73 7.35 -13.18
N ARG A 231 6.99 7.77 -12.15
CA ARG A 231 5.86 8.73 -12.23
C ARG A 231 6.03 9.83 -11.19
N GLY A 232 5.41 10.99 -11.42
CA GLY A 232 5.41 12.15 -10.53
C GLY A 232 5.15 11.83 -9.06
N GLY A 233 3.99 11.22 -8.76
CA GLY A 233 3.51 10.98 -7.39
C GLY A 233 3.89 9.65 -6.73
N GLN A 234 4.80 8.85 -7.30
CA GLN A 234 5.33 7.67 -6.60
C GLN A 234 6.44 8.07 -5.60
N ALA A 235 6.71 7.17 -4.64
CA ALA A 235 7.79 7.29 -3.65
C ALA A 235 9.05 7.97 -4.24
N GLY A 236 9.54 8.97 -3.53
CA GLY A 236 10.64 9.80 -4.00
C GLY A 236 12.00 9.10 -3.94
N PRO A 237 13.04 9.63 -4.63
CA PRO A 237 14.43 9.25 -4.43
C PRO A 237 14.92 9.27 -2.98
N ALA A 238 14.21 9.88 -2.01
CA ALA A 238 14.55 9.71 -0.60
C ALA A 238 14.64 8.22 -0.24
N ASP A 239 13.71 7.39 -0.70
CA ASP A 239 13.73 5.95 -0.40
C ASP A 239 14.78 5.18 -1.21
N ILE A 240 15.29 5.76 -2.31
CA ILE A 240 16.16 5.10 -3.29
C ILE A 240 17.63 5.50 -3.08
N PHE A 241 17.89 6.80 -3.01
CA PHE A 241 19.21 7.40 -2.88
C PHE A 241 19.56 7.78 -1.44
N GLN A 242 18.70 7.53 -0.44
CA GLN A 242 19.00 7.79 0.99
C GLN A 242 20.44 7.43 1.39
N ARG A 243 20.90 6.24 1.01
CA ARG A 243 22.23 5.73 1.39
C ARG A 243 23.40 6.42 0.68
N THR A 244 23.12 7.22 -0.34
CA THR A 244 24.12 8.07 -1.00
C THR A 244 24.44 9.34 -0.22
N TYR A 245 23.64 9.68 0.80
CA TYR A 245 23.83 10.87 1.62
C TYR A 245 24.58 10.57 2.92
N ASP A 246 25.25 11.60 3.45
CA ASP A 246 25.94 11.53 4.74
C ASP A 246 24.95 11.44 5.91
N ALA A 247 23.73 11.98 5.75
CA ALA A 247 22.66 11.90 6.74
C ALA A 247 22.08 10.48 6.92
N TYR A 248 22.47 9.50 6.11
CA TYR A 248 21.96 8.13 6.19
C TYR A 248 22.28 7.43 7.53
N PRO A 249 21.36 6.60 8.07
CA PRO A 249 19.94 6.46 7.71
C PRO A 249 19.05 7.65 8.07
N PHE A 250 18.00 7.85 7.28
CA PHE A 250 16.86 8.73 7.58
C PHE A 250 15.63 8.21 6.83
N THR A 251 14.44 8.75 7.11
CA THR A 251 13.25 8.49 6.30
C THR A 251 12.52 9.80 5.98
N VAL A 252 11.76 9.82 4.90
CA VAL A 252 10.86 10.93 4.56
C VAL A 252 9.43 10.40 4.58
N ARG A 253 8.60 10.92 5.50
CA ARG A 253 7.20 10.50 5.65
C ARG A 253 6.27 11.43 4.87
N ASP A 254 5.30 10.85 4.17
CA ASP A 254 4.32 11.53 3.31
C ASP A 254 4.91 12.48 2.24
N ASN A 255 6.18 12.30 1.87
CA ASN A 255 7.01 13.25 1.10
C ASN A 255 7.26 14.61 1.79
N VAL A 256 6.81 14.79 3.03
CA VAL A 256 6.84 16.06 3.77
C VAL A 256 7.95 16.10 4.81
N ALA A 257 7.92 15.14 5.74
CA ALA A 257 8.70 15.19 6.96
C ALA A 257 9.97 14.35 6.82
N PHE A 258 11.13 15.00 6.74
CA PHE A 258 12.42 14.35 6.94
C PHE A 258 12.58 14.01 8.42
N ILE A 259 12.92 12.77 8.73
CA ILE A 259 13.19 12.29 10.09
C ILE A 259 14.62 11.75 10.14
N GLY A 260 15.50 12.50 10.80
CA GLY A 260 16.88 12.11 11.03
C GLY A 260 17.04 11.15 12.22
N GLN A 261 18.21 10.53 12.33
CA GLN A 261 18.56 9.67 13.49
C GLN A 261 18.59 10.43 14.82
N ASP A 262 18.81 11.74 14.79
CA ASP A 262 18.70 12.63 15.94
C ASP A 262 17.26 12.74 16.47
N GLY A 263 16.28 12.22 15.72
CA GLY A 263 14.86 12.35 16.03
C GLY A 263 14.31 13.73 15.76
N VAL A 264 14.99 14.53 14.92
CA VAL A 264 14.54 15.85 14.51
C VAL A 264 13.76 15.75 13.21
N VAL A 265 12.57 16.33 13.23
CA VAL A 265 11.72 16.51 12.05
C VAL A 265 12.09 17.79 11.33
N LYS A 266 12.29 17.71 10.01
CA LYS A 266 12.57 18.87 9.14
C LYS A 266 11.68 18.84 7.90
N ASN A 267 11.49 20.00 7.29
CA ASN A 267 10.90 20.08 5.95
C ASN A 267 11.83 19.40 4.95
N TRP A 268 11.38 18.32 4.30
CA TRP A 268 12.16 17.62 3.29
C TRP A 268 12.64 18.56 2.16
N VAL A 269 11.81 19.51 1.74
CA VAL A 269 12.09 20.40 0.60
C VAL A 269 13.20 21.43 0.90
N GLU A 270 13.45 21.71 2.19
CA GLU A 270 14.53 22.61 2.63
C GLU A 270 15.88 21.89 2.81
N THR A 271 15.93 20.56 2.60
CA THR A 271 17.16 19.77 2.80
C THR A 271 18.11 19.85 1.60
N GLU A 272 19.41 19.68 1.86
CA GLU A 272 20.42 19.60 0.80
C GLU A 272 20.27 18.30 -0.02
N GLU A 273 19.79 17.23 0.61
CA GLU A 273 19.47 15.96 -0.04
C GLU A 273 18.37 16.13 -1.10
N PHE A 274 17.30 16.88 -0.79
CA PHE A 274 16.26 17.19 -1.76
C PHE A 274 16.79 17.99 -2.96
N LYS A 275 17.69 18.95 -2.72
CA LYS A 275 18.34 19.71 -3.79
C LYS A 275 19.15 18.79 -4.71
N GLN A 276 20.00 17.93 -4.15
CA GLN A 276 20.79 16.96 -4.92
C GLN A 276 19.90 16.03 -5.77
N ASP A 277 18.76 15.59 -5.22
CA ASP A 277 17.78 14.80 -5.95
C ASP A 277 17.16 15.59 -7.11
N ALA A 278 16.70 16.82 -6.86
CA ALA A 278 16.10 17.68 -7.88
C ALA A 278 17.08 18.00 -9.02
N GLU A 279 18.35 18.25 -8.70
CA GLU A 279 19.41 18.48 -9.68
C GLU A 279 19.70 17.23 -10.52
N TRP A 280 19.76 16.05 -9.90
CA TRP A 280 19.94 14.79 -10.62
C TRP A 280 18.77 14.51 -11.56
N PHE A 281 17.53 14.72 -11.11
CA PHE A 281 16.35 14.59 -11.95
C PHE A 281 16.32 15.64 -13.06
N ARG A 282 16.78 16.87 -12.80
CA ARG A 282 16.91 17.91 -13.81
C ARG A 282 17.88 17.48 -14.91
N LYS A 283 19.06 16.99 -14.54
CA LYS A 283 20.05 16.43 -15.49
C LYS A 283 19.46 15.28 -16.31
N ALA A 284 18.73 14.36 -15.67
CA ALA A 284 18.05 13.27 -16.36
C ALA A 284 16.97 13.77 -17.33
N TYR A 285 16.19 14.77 -16.95
CA TYR A 285 15.14 15.37 -17.78
C TYR A 285 15.72 16.10 -19.01
N GLU A 286 16.77 16.91 -18.83
CA GLU A 286 17.45 17.61 -19.94
C GLU A 286 18.09 16.65 -20.94
N LYS A 287 18.63 15.53 -20.46
CA LYS A 287 19.13 14.42 -21.29
C LYS A 287 18.01 13.58 -21.94
N LYS A 288 16.73 13.92 -21.72
CA LYS A 288 15.55 13.18 -22.21
C LYS A 288 15.49 11.72 -21.72
N LEU A 289 16.06 11.47 -20.54
CA LEU A 289 16.03 10.17 -19.87
C LEU A 289 14.82 10.04 -18.93
N ILE A 290 14.06 11.11 -18.73
CA ILE A 290 12.77 11.12 -18.05
C ILE A 290 11.67 11.25 -19.11
N ASN A 291 10.56 10.54 -18.90
CA ASN A 291 9.38 10.70 -19.76
C ASN A 291 8.91 12.18 -19.70
N PRO A 292 8.74 12.89 -20.82
CA PRO A 292 8.27 14.28 -20.81
C PRO A 292 6.91 14.45 -20.11
N ASP A 293 6.08 13.40 -20.09
CA ASP A 293 4.79 13.36 -19.41
C ASP A 293 4.89 12.76 -17.99
N VAL A 294 6.06 12.77 -17.34
CA VAL A 294 6.29 12.14 -16.02
C VAL A 294 5.27 12.55 -14.94
N LEU A 295 4.70 13.76 -15.02
CA LEU A 295 3.69 14.25 -14.08
C LEU A 295 2.31 13.61 -14.28
N THR A 296 2.01 13.10 -15.47
CA THR A 296 0.67 12.60 -15.85
C THR A 296 0.66 11.18 -16.40
N VAL A 297 1.84 10.59 -16.64
CA VAL A 297 2.00 9.20 -17.07
C VAL A 297 1.24 8.27 -16.13
N LYS A 298 0.51 7.30 -16.71
CA LYS A 298 -0.30 6.37 -15.94
C LYS A 298 0.57 5.26 -15.34
N GLN A 299 0.12 4.73 -14.21
CA GLN A 299 0.82 3.65 -13.50
C GLN A 299 1.01 2.43 -14.40
N GLU A 300 0.00 2.05 -15.18
CA GLU A 300 0.09 0.87 -16.04
C GLU A 300 1.19 1.03 -17.11
N GLN A 301 1.40 2.24 -17.62
CA GLN A 301 2.44 2.50 -18.61
C GLN A 301 3.85 2.34 -18.03
N VAL A 302 4.06 2.82 -16.80
CA VAL A 302 5.33 2.64 -16.08
C VAL A 302 5.54 1.15 -15.76
N GLN A 303 4.50 0.46 -15.29
CA GLN A 303 4.57 -0.97 -14.98
C GLN A 303 4.81 -1.83 -16.22
N ASP A 304 4.18 -1.53 -17.36
CA ASP A 304 4.45 -2.22 -18.62
C ASP A 304 5.90 -2.04 -19.07
N GLN A 305 6.47 -0.85 -18.88
CA GLN A 305 7.88 -0.60 -19.18
C GLN A 305 8.80 -1.52 -18.36
N ILE A 306 8.53 -1.66 -17.06
CA ILE A 306 9.27 -2.54 -16.15
C ILE A 306 9.04 -4.01 -16.53
N LYS A 307 7.77 -4.43 -16.62
CA LYS A 307 7.36 -5.81 -16.93
C LYS A 307 8.04 -6.35 -18.18
N TYR A 308 8.14 -5.55 -19.23
CA TYR A 308 8.74 -5.96 -20.50
C TYR A 308 10.25 -5.70 -20.61
N GLY A 309 10.94 -5.40 -19.51
CA GLY A 309 12.39 -5.23 -19.48
C GLY A 309 12.91 -3.99 -20.19
N LYS A 310 12.07 -2.99 -20.47
CA LYS A 310 12.41 -1.80 -21.28
C LYS A 310 13.07 -0.70 -20.43
N TYR A 311 14.20 -1.04 -19.81
CA TYR A 311 14.97 -0.14 -18.95
C TYR A 311 16.44 -0.57 -18.91
N ALA A 312 17.36 0.38 -18.73
CA ALA A 312 18.75 0.05 -18.37
C ALA A 312 18.88 -0.28 -16.88
N PHE A 313 18.10 0.41 -16.05
CA PHE A 313 17.93 0.14 -14.63
C PHE A 313 16.51 0.50 -14.17
N VAL A 314 16.07 -0.10 -13.07
CA VAL A 314 14.83 0.22 -12.39
C VAL A 314 15.05 0.28 -10.88
N PHE A 315 14.29 1.11 -10.18
CA PHE A 315 14.27 1.13 -8.72
C PHE A 315 13.42 -0.03 -8.18
N GLY A 316 13.99 -0.80 -7.26
CA GLY A 316 13.38 -2.01 -6.72
C GLY A 316 13.52 -3.21 -7.65
N THR A 317 12.51 -4.08 -7.60
CA THR A 317 12.51 -5.39 -8.24
C THR A 317 11.61 -5.42 -9.48
N PRO A 318 12.06 -5.94 -10.63
CA PRO A 318 11.38 -5.76 -11.93
C PRO A 318 10.24 -6.74 -12.28
N GLY A 319 10.09 -7.84 -11.55
CA GLY A 319 9.03 -8.82 -11.75
C GLY A 319 9.52 -10.17 -12.29
N SER A 320 8.89 -10.62 -13.38
CA SER A 320 9.02 -11.98 -13.93
C SER A 320 9.99 -12.03 -15.12
N LEU A 321 10.80 -13.10 -15.20
CA LEU A 321 11.68 -13.36 -16.34
C LEU A 321 10.88 -13.57 -17.62
N THR A 322 9.78 -14.31 -17.53
CA THR A 322 8.95 -14.70 -18.68
C THR A 322 8.32 -13.50 -19.38
N ASP A 323 8.07 -12.41 -18.65
CA ASP A 323 7.55 -11.17 -19.23
C ASP A 323 8.63 -10.40 -19.99
N ALA A 324 9.85 -10.32 -19.44
CA ALA A 324 10.97 -9.71 -20.13
C ALA A 324 11.33 -10.48 -21.42
N GLN A 325 11.23 -11.82 -21.39
CA GLN A 325 11.48 -12.69 -22.55
C GLN A 325 10.52 -12.47 -23.72
N LYS A 326 9.32 -11.91 -23.47
CA LYS A 326 8.40 -11.50 -24.57
C LYS A 326 9.01 -10.39 -25.43
N THR A 327 9.89 -9.56 -24.87
CA THR A 327 10.58 -8.49 -25.60
C THR A 327 11.99 -8.91 -26.01
N TYR A 328 12.69 -9.64 -25.15
CA TYR A 328 14.08 -10.08 -25.37
C TYR A 328 14.18 -11.60 -25.19
N PRO A 329 13.92 -12.42 -26.22
CA PRO A 329 13.84 -13.89 -26.07
C PRO A 329 15.10 -14.55 -25.49
N ASP A 330 16.27 -13.97 -25.74
CA ASP A 330 17.56 -14.49 -25.26
C ASP A 330 17.93 -14.02 -23.85
N ILE A 331 17.12 -13.16 -23.22
CA ILE A 331 17.41 -12.64 -21.88
C ILE A 331 17.25 -13.76 -20.84
N LYS A 332 18.18 -13.79 -19.89
CA LYS A 332 18.25 -14.77 -18.82
C LYS A 332 18.11 -14.11 -17.46
N ASP A 333 17.85 -14.92 -16.44
CA ASP A 333 17.79 -14.45 -15.06
C ASP A 333 19.09 -13.75 -14.63
N GLU A 334 20.25 -14.32 -15.00
CA GLU A 334 21.59 -13.77 -14.72
C GLU A 334 21.87 -12.39 -15.35
N ASP A 335 21.05 -11.97 -16.33
CA ASP A 335 21.11 -10.64 -16.91
C ASP A 335 20.46 -9.57 -16.02
N PHE A 336 19.80 -9.95 -14.93
CA PHE A 336 19.21 -9.02 -13.97
C PHE A 336 20.01 -9.02 -12.68
N SER A 337 20.52 -7.85 -12.29
CA SER A 337 21.35 -7.71 -11.09
C SER A 337 20.74 -6.70 -10.14
N LEU A 338 20.18 -7.19 -9.04
CA LEU A 338 19.79 -6.37 -7.91
C LEU A 338 21.04 -5.92 -7.14
N PHE A 339 21.16 -4.64 -6.86
CA PHE A 339 22.25 -4.09 -6.07
C PHE A 339 21.81 -2.82 -5.34
N ARG A 340 22.73 -2.24 -4.58
CA ARG A 340 22.54 -0.96 -3.91
C ARG A 340 23.79 -0.10 -4.06
N LEU A 341 23.61 1.20 -4.18
CA LEU A 341 24.71 2.19 -4.13
C LEU A 341 25.31 2.25 -2.74
N ASN A 342 26.62 2.35 -2.57
CA ASN A 342 27.31 2.32 -1.25
C ASN A 342 27.06 1.04 -0.44
N PRO A 343 27.34 -0.17 -0.99
CA PRO A 343 27.06 -1.47 -0.37
C PRO A 343 27.71 -1.69 1.00
N GLU A 344 28.74 -0.94 1.35
CA GLU A 344 29.42 -0.97 2.65
C GLU A 344 28.60 -0.38 3.81
N LYS A 345 27.59 0.46 3.53
CA LYS A 345 26.70 0.99 4.57
C LYS A 345 25.72 -0.07 5.07
N GLU A 346 25.40 -0.04 6.36
CA GLU A 346 24.44 -0.95 6.99
C GLU A 346 23.06 -0.89 6.33
N ASN A 347 22.33 -2.01 6.34
CA ASN A 347 20.96 -2.08 5.84
C ASN A 347 19.97 -1.74 6.95
N PHE A 348 18.93 -0.99 6.62
CA PHE A 348 17.86 -0.62 7.54
C PHE A 348 16.47 -0.97 6.99
N ARG A 349 15.62 -1.52 7.85
CA ARG A 349 14.16 -1.58 7.66
C ARG A 349 13.59 -0.20 8.00
N MET A 350 13.14 0.53 6.98
CA MET A 350 12.56 1.87 7.14
C MET A 350 11.04 1.85 7.41
N VAL A 351 10.39 0.72 7.13
CA VAL A 351 8.98 0.46 7.40
C VAL A 351 8.85 -1.00 7.83
N ASN A 352 8.11 -1.27 8.90
CA ASN A 352 7.87 -2.64 9.36
C ASN A 352 6.43 -3.11 9.07
N ALA A 353 5.43 -2.27 9.29
CA ALA A 353 4.02 -2.58 9.04
C ALA A 353 3.49 -1.78 7.85
N LYS A 354 3.86 -2.15 6.62
CA LYS A 354 3.42 -1.41 5.43
C LYS A 354 1.94 -1.63 5.11
N ASN A 355 1.46 -2.85 5.32
CA ASN A 355 0.15 -3.33 4.90
C ASN A 355 -0.54 -3.98 6.09
N VAL A 356 -1.82 -3.66 6.32
CA VAL A 356 -2.54 -4.03 7.54
C VAL A 356 -3.97 -4.42 7.21
N ASN A 357 -4.41 -5.58 7.73
CA ASN A 357 -5.81 -5.99 7.70
C ASN A 357 -6.47 -5.50 8.98
N VAL A 358 -7.51 -4.68 8.86
CA VAL A 358 -8.15 -4.01 10.00
C VAL A 358 -9.61 -4.44 10.13
N VAL A 359 -10.14 -4.38 11.34
CA VAL A 359 -11.57 -4.61 11.60
C VAL A 359 -12.31 -3.28 11.58
N ALA A 360 -13.37 -3.20 10.78
CA ALA A 360 -14.21 -2.00 10.70
C ALA A 360 -14.89 -1.73 12.05
N ALA A 361 -15.00 -0.47 12.45
CA ALA A 361 -15.55 -0.09 13.76
C ALA A 361 -16.98 -0.61 13.99
N ASN A 362 -17.76 -0.75 12.91
CA ASN A 362 -19.15 -1.21 12.91
C ASN A 362 -19.30 -2.74 12.81
N SER A 363 -18.20 -3.48 12.63
CA SER A 363 -18.25 -4.93 12.64
C SER A 363 -18.77 -5.46 13.98
N LYS A 364 -19.62 -6.48 13.88
CA LYS A 364 -20.12 -7.28 15.00
C LYS A 364 -19.29 -8.54 15.23
N HIS A 365 -18.27 -8.78 14.39
CA HIS A 365 -17.55 -10.05 14.30
C HIS A 365 -16.01 -9.90 14.42
N PRO A 366 -15.48 -9.10 15.39
CA PRO A 366 -14.03 -8.92 15.53
C PRO A 366 -13.31 -10.24 15.87
N ALA A 367 -13.92 -11.08 16.70
CA ALA A 367 -13.36 -12.37 17.10
C ALA A 367 -13.21 -13.31 15.90
N GLU A 368 -14.22 -13.35 15.03
CA GLU A 368 -14.25 -14.18 13.83
C GLU A 368 -13.20 -13.74 12.80
N VAL A 369 -12.98 -12.43 12.65
CA VAL A 369 -11.89 -11.91 11.80
C VAL A 369 -10.54 -12.38 12.33
N VAL A 370 -10.27 -12.25 13.62
CA VAL A 370 -8.99 -12.69 14.21
C VAL A 370 -8.83 -14.21 14.11
N LYS A 371 -9.89 -14.99 14.36
CA LYS A 371 -9.88 -16.45 14.18
C LYS A 371 -9.54 -16.85 12.74
N PHE A 372 -10.15 -16.19 11.75
CA PHE A 372 -9.86 -16.43 10.34
C PHE A 372 -8.39 -16.16 10.00
N LEU A 373 -7.86 -14.99 10.41
CA LEU A 373 -6.46 -14.64 10.15
C LEU A 373 -5.48 -15.55 10.90
N ASN A 374 -5.82 -15.95 12.13
CA ASN A 374 -5.02 -16.91 12.90
C ASN A 374 -5.01 -18.30 12.27
N TRP A 375 -6.15 -18.75 11.72
CA TRP A 375 -6.26 -19.99 10.96
C TRP A 375 -5.44 -19.94 9.66
N LEU A 376 -5.48 -18.81 8.96
CA LEU A 376 -4.73 -18.60 7.72
C LEU A 376 -3.23 -18.82 7.94
N TYR A 377 -2.71 -18.35 9.07
CA TYR A 377 -1.30 -18.48 9.42
C TYR A 377 -0.98 -19.74 10.25
N ASP A 378 -1.94 -20.63 10.52
CA ASP A 378 -1.72 -21.83 11.33
C ASP A 378 -0.85 -22.87 10.61
N LYS A 379 -1.15 -23.13 9.33
CA LYS A 379 -0.57 -24.22 8.54
C LYS A 379 -0.29 -23.77 7.12
N GLN A 380 0.78 -24.33 6.54
CA GLN A 380 1.13 -24.12 5.13
C GLN A 380 -0.05 -24.44 4.19
N GLU A 381 -0.82 -25.49 4.47
CA GLU A 381 -1.97 -25.88 3.64
C GLU A 381 -3.13 -24.87 3.68
N ASN A 382 -3.36 -24.22 4.83
CA ASN A 382 -4.39 -23.18 4.95
C ASN A 382 -3.98 -21.95 4.15
N TYR A 383 -2.71 -21.56 4.30
CA TYR A 383 -2.10 -20.46 3.57
C TYR A 383 -2.11 -20.71 2.06
N ASP A 384 -1.64 -21.88 1.63
CA ASP A 384 -1.61 -22.28 0.23
C ASP A 384 -3.01 -22.25 -0.40
N LEU A 385 -4.02 -22.78 0.30
CA LEU A 385 -5.39 -22.80 -0.18
C LEU A 385 -5.95 -21.40 -0.39
N PHE A 386 -5.75 -20.52 0.59
CA PHE A 386 -6.28 -19.16 0.51
C PHE A 386 -5.48 -18.28 -0.44
N MET A 387 -4.16 -18.43 -0.52
CA MET A 387 -3.30 -17.54 -1.32
C MET A 387 -3.16 -18.00 -2.77
N TYR A 388 -3.05 -19.30 -3.01
CA TYR A 388 -2.73 -19.86 -4.32
C TYR A 388 -3.86 -20.73 -4.89
N GLY A 389 -4.80 -21.17 -4.05
CA GLY A 389 -6.02 -21.87 -4.47
C GLY A 389 -5.92 -23.40 -4.35
N ILE A 390 -6.48 -24.11 -5.32
CA ILE A 390 -6.51 -25.57 -5.39
C ILE A 390 -5.30 -26.07 -6.20
N GLU A 391 -4.45 -26.89 -5.58
CA GLU A 391 -3.30 -27.53 -6.23
C GLU A 391 -3.74 -28.39 -7.43
N GLY A 392 -3.02 -28.31 -8.54
CA GLY A 392 -3.35 -28.96 -9.81
C GLY A 392 -4.46 -28.28 -10.62
N LYS A 393 -5.16 -27.28 -10.05
CA LYS A 393 -6.19 -26.48 -10.76
C LYS A 393 -5.80 -25.03 -10.95
N THR A 394 -5.24 -24.41 -9.92
CA THR A 394 -4.89 -22.97 -9.90
C THR A 394 -3.38 -22.73 -9.77
N TYR A 395 -2.64 -23.66 -9.17
CA TYR A 395 -1.18 -23.65 -9.08
C TYR A 395 -0.66 -25.09 -8.92
N ASN A 396 0.65 -25.28 -9.10
CA ASN A 396 1.37 -26.51 -8.77
C ASN A 396 2.50 -26.20 -7.79
N LYS A 397 2.76 -27.08 -6.82
CA LYS A 397 3.92 -26.95 -5.92
C LYS A 397 5.20 -27.34 -6.65
N VAL A 398 6.29 -26.62 -6.36
CA VAL A 398 7.62 -26.89 -6.91
C VAL A 398 8.63 -26.94 -5.77
N GLY A 399 9.12 -28.14 -5.44
CA GLY A 399 9.97 -28.34 -4.26
C GLY A 399 9.31 -27.85 -2.97
N ASP A 400 10.11 -27.43 -1.99
CA ASP A 400 9.60 -27.11 -0.65
C ASP A 400 8.82 -25.79 -0.62
N LYS A 401 9.40 -24.73 -1.18
CA LYS A 401 8.87 -23.36 -1.15
C LYS A 401 8.60 -22.74 -2.53
N GLY A 402 8.72 -23.51 -3.62
CA GLY A 402 8.40 -23.01 -4.95
C GLY A 402 6.95 -23.28 -5.33
N LEU A 403 6.46 -22.52 -6.31
CA LEU A 403 5.19 -22.77 -6.98
C LEU A 403 5.24 -22.35 -8.46
N ASP A 404 4.37 -22.96 -9.27
CA ASP A 404 4.04 -22.53 -10.62
C ASP A 404 2.56 -22.16 -10.69
N LEU A 405 2.24 -20.96 -11.18
CA LEU A 405 0.85 -20.49 -11.33
C LEU A 405 0.24 -21.03 -12.62
N ILE A 406 -1.02 -21.46 -12.55
CA ILE A 406 -1.79 -21.81 -13.74
C ILE A 406 -2.41 -20.54 -14.31
N LEU A 407 -2.12 -20.25 -15.57
CA LEU A 407 -2.47 -18.99 -16.24
C LEU A 407 -3.70 -19.16 -17.14
N ASP A 408 -4.51 -18.11 -17.28
CA ASP A 408 -5.53 -18.05 -18.31
C ASP A 408 -4.83 -17.92 -19.68
N PRO A 409 -5.11 -18.82 -20.64
CA PRO A 409 -4.41 -18.82 -21.93
C PRO A 409 -4.68 -17.56 -22.77
N LYS A 410 -5.76 -16.81 -22.50
CA LYS A 410 -6.10 -15.59 -23.24
C LYS A 410 -5.39 -14.36 -22.69
N THR A 411 -5.32 -14.23 -21.36
CA THR A 411 -4.75 -13.04 -20.72
C THR A 411 -3.30 -13.24 -20.30
N ASN A 412 -2.85 -14.50 -20.22
CA ASN A 412 -1.55 -14.90 -19.68
C ASN A 412 -1.32 -14.38 -18.25
N SER A 413 -2.41 -14.32 -17.47
CA SER A 413 -2.43 -13.94 -16.05
C SER A 413 -2.90 -15.12 -15.20
N PRO A 414 -2.48 -15.22 -13.92
CA PRO A 414 -2.96 -16.27 -13.02
C PRO A 414 -4.48 -16.30 -12.95
N ILE A 415 -5.08 -17.50 -13.03
CA ILE A 415 -6.54 -17.65 -12.89
C ILE A 415 -7.01 -17.45 -11.45
N TYR A 416 -6.10 -17.64 -10.50
CA TYR A 416 -6.22 -17.29 -9.10
C TYR A 416 -4.86 -16.94 -8.52
N LEU A 417 -4.81 -15.86 -7.76
CA LEU A 417 -3.72 -15.50 -6.88
C LEU A 417 -4.27 -14.44 -5.91
N GLN A 418 -4.01 -14.59 -4.62
CA GLN A 418 -4.12 -13.47 -3.69
C GLN A 418 -2.78 -12.76 -3.60
N ASP A 419 -2.85 -11.44 -3.49
CA ASP A 419 -1.66 -10.62 -3.41
C ASP A 419 -0.98 -10.77 -2.04
N ASP A 420 0.23 -11.32 -2.03
CA ASP A 420 1.03 -11.48 -0.81
C ASP A 420 1.18 -10.16 -0.04
N TRP A 421 1.28 -9.02 -0.76
CA TRP A 421 1.47 -7.74 -0.11
C TRP A 421 0.29 -7.31 0.78
N MET A 422 -0.92 -7.82 0.56
CA MET A 422 -2.10 -7.47 1.36
C MET A 422 -2.18 -8.24 2.68
N ILE A 423 -1.91 -9.54 2.65
CA ILE A 423 -2.25 -10.48 3.74
C ILE A 423 -1.23 -11.62 3.88
N GLY A 424 -0.09 -11.52 3.20
CA GLY A 424 0.91 -12.57 3.18
C GLY A 424 1.80 -12.59 4.42
N ASN A 425 2.46 -13.73 4.61
CA ASN A 425 3.46 -13.92 5.66
C ASN A 425 4.71 -14.62 5.11
N LEU A 426 5.87 -13.98 5.25
CA LEU A 426 7.19 -14.39 4.75
C LEU A 426 7.56 -15.83 5.10
N ASN A 427 7.10 -16.31 6.26
CA ASN A 427 7.37 -17.67 6.71
C ASN A 427 6.64 -18.74 5.87
N LEU A 428 5.47 -18.39 5.33
CA LEU A 428 4.55 -19.28 4.62
C LEU A 428 4.52 -19.04 3.10
N ILE A 429 5.02 -17.90 2.62
CA ILE A 429 5.04 -17.59 1.19
C ILE A 429 5.78 -18.66 0.40
N ARG A 430 5.13 -19.13 -0.67
CA ARG A 430 5.76 -19.85 -1.77
C ARG A 430 6.19 -18.85 -2.85
N VAL A 431 7.33 -19.12 -3.47
CA VAL A 431 7.93 -18.24 -4.47
C VAL A 431 7.65 -18.78 -5.87
N ASN A 432 6.99 -17.97 -6.71
CA ASN A 432 6.75 -18.30 -8.10
C ASN A 432 8.07 -18.45 -8.86
N GLN A 433 8.26 -19.58 -9.55
CA GLN A 433 9.50 -19.89 -10.26
C GLN A 433 9.79 -18.95 -11.44
N THR A 434 8.75 -18.28 -11.98
CA THR A 434 8.93 -17.32 -13.06
C THR A 434 9.53 -16.00 -12.59
N LEU A 435 9.52 -15.72 -11.28
CA LEU A 435 10.11 -14.49 -10.74
C LEU A 435 11.61 -14.46 -10.97
N LEU A 436 12.12 -13.27 -11.27
CA LEU A 436 13.55 -13.02 -11.34
C LEU A 436 14.20 -13.24 -9.98
N ASP A 437 15.46 -13.69 -9.93
CA ASP A 437 16.19 -13.82 -8.66
C ASP A 437 16.27 -12.49 -7.88
N ALA A 438 16.29 -11.36 -8.60
CA ALA A 438 16.13 -10.01 -8.04
C ALA A 438 14.82 -9.86 -7.24
N ASN A 439 13.70 -10.38 -7.76
CA ASN A 439 12.41 -10.38 -7.08
C ASN A 439 12.33 -11.38 -5.94
N LYS A 440 12.97 -12.54 -6.08
CA LYS A 440 13.00 -13.56 -5.02
C LYS A 440 13.67 -13.05 -3.74
N GLN A 441 14.51 -12.01 -3.81
CA GLN A 441 15.10 -11.38 -2.63
C GLN A 441 14.06 -10.75 -1.70
N LEU A 442 12.88 -10.34 -2.19
CA LEU A 442 11.78 -9.85 -1.34
C LEU A 442 11.41 -10.86 -0.25
N TYR A 443 11.57 -12.16 -0.55
CA TYR A 443 11.13 -13.24 0.31
C TYR A 443 12.28 -13.87 1.12
N ARG A 444 13.43 -13.18 1.21
CA ARG A 444 14.60 -13.63 1.95
C ARG A 444 14.91 -12.64 3.07
N GLU A 445 14.83 -13.12 4.30
CA GLU A 445 15.16 -12.34 5.49
C GLU A 445 16.64 -11.89 5.47
N ASP A 446 16.88 -10.60 5.74
CA ASP A 446 18.20 -10.06 6.01
C ASP A 446 18.43 -10.00 7.53
N LYS A 447 19.13 -11.01 8.04
CA LYS A 447 19.45 -11.14 9.47
C LYS A 447 20.39 -10.05 9.98
N ASN A 448 21.08 -9.33 9.09
CA ASN A 448 22.00 -8.25 9.45
C ASN A 448 21.34 -6.87 9.35
N ALA A 449 20.14 -6.78 8.78
CA ALA A 449 19.43 -5.51 8.68
C ALA A 449 18.97 -5.03 10.06
N LYS A 450 19.25 -3.75 10.34
CA LYS A 450 18.76 -3.03 11.52
C LYS A 450 17.36 -2.49 11.26
N THR A 451 16.67 -2.08 12.31
CA THR A 451 15.40 -1.37 12.20
C THR A 451 15.66 0.11 12.43
N PHE A 452 15.14 0.98 11.55
CA PHE A 452 15.20 2.42 11.82
C PHE A 452 14.26 2.75 12.99
N PHE A 453 14.68 3.59 13.94
CA PHE A 453 13.90 3.82 15.17
C PHE A 453 12.45 4.28 14.87
N ALA A 454 12.23 5.01 13.77
CA ALA A 454 10.91 5.47 13.34
C ALA A 454 10.23 4.54 12.32
N ALA A 455 10.67 3.29 12.15
CA ALA A 455 10.12 2.36 11.16
C ALA A 455 8.64 2.00 11.37
N ASN A 456 8.15 2.17 12.60
CA ASN A 456 6.76 1.94 13.01
C ASN A 456 6.02 3.24 13.31
N PHE A 457 6.64 4.39 13.08
CA PHE A 457 5.99 5.68 13.26
C PHE A 457 5.15 6.02 12.02
N PHE A 458 3.84 6.08 12.22
CA PHE A 458 2.85 6.51 11.23
C PHE A 458 2.14 7.76 11.74
N PHE A 459 2.20 8.83 10.95
CA PHE A 459 1.65 10.13 11.33
C PHE A 459 0.12 10.12 11.34
N ASP A 460 -0.48 10.68 12.39
CA ASP A 460 -1.91 10.98 12.46
C ASP A 460 -2.15 12.41 11.98
N PRO A 461 -2.67 12.63 10.77
CA PRO A 461 -2.88 13.97 10.23
C PRO A 461 -4.15 14.62 10.79
N ALA A 462 -4.97 13.94 11.60
CA ALA A 462 -6.25 14.50 12.06
C ALA A 462 -6.14 15.88 12.75
N PRO A 463 -5.13 16.14 13.62
CA PRO A 463 -4.96 17.45 14.26
C PRO A 463 -4.63 18.60 13.30
N VAL A 464 -4.08 18.29 12.13
CA VAL A 464 -3.62 19.26 11.12
C VAL A 464 -4.20 18.94 9.74
N LYS A 465 -5.41 18.37 9.69
CA LYS A 465 -5.98 17.79 8.46
C LYS A 465 -6.10 18.81 7.33
N ALA A 466 -6.51 20.03 7.65
CA ALA A 466 -6.67 21.10 6.66
C ALA A 466 -5.30 21.54 6.10
N GLU A 467 -4.33 21.80 6.98
CA GLU A 467 -2.97 22.14 6.61
C GLU A 467 -2.30 21.03 5.79
N MET A 468 -2.42 19.77 6.20
CA MET A 468 -1.87 18.63 5.47
C MET A 468 -2.46 18.51 4.07
N GLY A 469 -3.77 18.72 3.91
CA GLY A 469 -4.42 18.76 2.60
C GLY A 469 -3.88 19.88 1.70
N ASN A 470 -3.69 21.09 2.26
CA ASN A 470 -3.12 22.22 1.54
C ASN A 470 -1.64 21.98 1.16
N VAL A 471 -0.85 21.43 2.08
CA VAL A 471 0.56 21.06 1.86
C VAL A 471 0.67 20.04 0.72
N GLN A 472 -0.13 18.97 0.74
CA GLN A 472 -0.12 17.97 -0.33
C GLN A 472 -0.52 18.53 -1.70
N ALA A 473 -1.45 19.50 -1.73
CA ALA A 473 -1.79 20.21 -2.96
C ALA A 473 -0.58 20.98 -3.52
N VAL A 474 0.15 21.71 -2.68
CA VAL A 474 1.39 22.42 -3.08
C VAL A 474 2.49 21.45 -3.50
N TYR A 475 2.62 20.29 -2.82
CA TYR A 475 3.56 19.25 -3.24
C TYR A 475 3.26 18.76 -4.66
N THR A 476 2.00 18.54 -4.96
CA THR A 476 1.56 18.09 -6.29
C THR A 476 1.80 19.17 -7.35
N SER A 477 1.43 20.43 -7.08
CA SER A 477 1.47 21.51 -8.07
C SER A 477 2.84 22.14 -8.27
N ASP A 478 3.66 22.26 -7.21
CA ASP A 478 4.86 23.09 -7.20
C ASP A 478 6.14 22.30 -6.87
N VAL A 479 6.09 21.36 -5.93
CA VAL A 479 7.29 20.59 -5.54
C VAL A 479 7.58 19.46 -6.53
N THR A 480 6.55 18.71 -6.96
CA THR A 480 6.72 17.56 -7.85
C THR A 480 7.37 17.93 -9.20
N PRO A 481 6.99 19.04 -9.88
CA PRO A 481 7.69 19.47 -11.10
C PRO A 481 9.18 19.76 -10.90
N ILE A 482 9.57 20.36 -9.76
CA ILE A 482 10.99 20.59 -9.41
C ILE A 482 11.68 19.25 -9.19
N TYR A 483 11.08 18.41 -8.34
CA TYR A 483 11.64 17.14 -7.92
C TYR A 483 11.81 16.13 -9.06
N ARG A 484 11.00 16.24 -10.11
CA ARG A 484 11.10 15.41 -11.33
C ARG A 484 11.89 16.08 -12.45
N GLY A 485 12.52 17.23 -12.19
CA GLY A 485 13.40 17.93 -13.13
C GLY A 485 12.69 18.64 -14.28
N VAL A 486 11.35 18.70 -14.27
CA VAL A 486 10.54 19.35 -15.31
C VAL A 486 10.85 20.85 -15.36
N VAL A 487 11.02 21.44 -14.18
CA VAL A 487 11.51 22.82 -13.99
C VAL A 487 12.81 22.79 -13.19
N ASP A 488 13.62 23.85 -13.28
CA ASP A 488 14.87 23.95 -12.53
C ASP A 488 14.62 24.27 -11.05
N TYR A 489 15.53 23.82 -10.18
CA TYR A 489 15.44 24.01 -8.74
C TYR A 489 15.56 25.48 -8.33
N ASP A 490 16.65 26.16 -8.72
CA ASP A 490 17.00 27.49 -8.20
C ASP A 490 15.92 28.54 -8.48
N SER A 491 15.29 28.52 -9.66
CA SER A 491 14.29 29.54 -10.03
C SER A 491 12.89 29.27 -9.45
N HIS A 492 12.62 28.05 -8.94
CA HIS A 492 11.28 27.63 -8.54
C HIS A 492 11.15 27.28 -7.06
N ILE A 493 12.25 26.88 -6.40
CA ILE A 493 12.21 26.36 -5.02
C ILE A 493 11.70 27.39 -4.02
N GLN A 494 12.13 28.66 -4.11
CA GLN A 494 11.72 29.68 -3.14
C GLN A 494 10.20 29.91 -3.18
N ALA A 495 9.63 29.99 -4.38
CA ALA A 495 8.19 30.14 -4.55
C ALA A 495 7.41 28.92 -4.02
N ALA A 496 7.95 27.71 -4.21
CA ALA A 496 7.37 26.49 -3.63
C ALA A 496 7.42 26.51 -2.09
N LEU A 497 8.55 26.89 -1.50
CA LEU A 497 8.72 27.03 -0.04
C LEU A 497 7.77 28.08 0.56
N ASP A 498 7.61 29.23 -0.09
CA ASP A 498 6.68 30.28 0.36
C ASP A 498 5.23 29.79 0.33
N LYS A 499 4.85 29.02 -0.71
CA LYS A 499 3.53 28.39 -0.80
C LYS A 499 3.34 27.30 0.26
N LEU A 500 4.36 26.49 0.55
CA LEU A 500 4.30 25.48 1.62
C LEU A 500 4.12 26.15 3.00
N LYS A 501 4.82 27.26 3.26
CA LYS A 501 4.63 28.07 4.47
C LYS A 501 3.22 28.63 4.55
N ALA A 502 2.71 29.22 3.47
CA ALA A 502 1.32 29.71 3.41
C ALA A 502 0.28 28.59 3.58
N ALA A 503 0.59 27.37 3.12
CA ALA A 503 -0.24 26.18 3.29
C ALA A 503 -0.22 25.61 4.72
N GLY A 504 0.70 26.08 5.57
CA GLY A 504 0.78 25.69 6.99
C GLY A 504 1.77 24.56 7.28
N ILE A 505 2.80 24.35 6.45
CA ILE A 505 3.79 23.28 6.65
C ILE A 505 4.44 23.30 8.05
N ASP A 506 4.70 24.47 8.63
CA ASP A 506 5.30 24.57 9.96
C ASP A 506 4.44 23.93 11.05
N LYS A 507 3.10 24.05 10.94
CA LYS A 507 2.18 23.36 11.86
C LYS A 507 2.20 21.86 11.67
N VAL A 508 2.27 21.40 10.41
CA VAL A 508 2.36 19.98 10.08
C VAL A 508 3.63 19.37 10.67
N LEU A 509 4.78 20.03 10.48
CA LEU A 509 6.08 19.58 11.01
C LEU A 509 6.12 19.61 12.54
N ALA A 510 5.53 20.62 13.17
CA ALA A 510 5.43 20.68 14.63
C ALA A 510 4.58 19.54 15.20
N GLU A 511 3.46 19.20 14.55
CA GLU A 511 2.63 18.05 14.97
C GLU A 511 3.36 16.73 14.71
N TYR A 512 4.10 16.60 13.60
CA TYR A 512 4.99 15.47 13.35
C TYR A 512 6.01 15.28 14.47
N GLN A 513 6.72 16.35 14.87
CA GLN A 513 7.72 16.28 15.95
C GLN A 513 7.06 15.86 17.27
N LYS A 514 5.93 16.46 17.62
CA LYS A 514 5.17 16.13 18.83
C LYS A 514 4.77 14.65 18.88
N GLN A 515 4.26 14.11 17.77
CA GLN A 515 3.87 12.69 17.69
C GLN A 515 5.10 11.77 17.70
N LEU A 516 6.20 12.15 17.05
CA LEU A 516 7.45 11.40 17.07
C LEU A 516 8.05 11.33 18.48
N ASP A 517 8.02 12.44 19.22
CA ASP A 517 8.49 12.49 20.61
C ASP A 517 7.63 11.60 21.53
N ALA A 518 6.31 11.63 21.36
CA ALA A 518 5.40 10.74 22.07
C ALA A 518 5.66 9.26 21.72
N PHE A 519 5.88 8.96 20.43
CA PHE A 519 6.23 7.62 19.98
C PHE A 519 7.53 7.13 20.64
N LYS A 520 8.60 7.93 20.61
CA LYS A 520 9.89 7.61 21.24
C LYS A 520 9.79 7.35 22.74
N ALA A 521 8.91 8.05 23.45
CA ALA A 521 8.69 7.84 24.88
C ALA A 521 8.00 6.50 25.22
N THR A 522 7.32 5.90 24.25
CA THR A 522 6.56 4.64 24.42
C THR A 522 7.20 3.44 23.72
N ALA A 523 8.15 3.67 22.81
CA ALA A 523 8.88 2.63 22.13
C ALA A 523 9.73 1.83 23.15
N PRO A 524 9.73 0.48 23.08
CA PRO A 524 10.67 -0.32 23.86
C PRO A 524 12.10 0.16 23.56
N ALA A 525 12.92 0.35 24.58
CA ALA A 525 14.36 0.53 24.37
C ALA A 525 14.89 -0.75 23.70
N GLU A 526 15.53 -0.60 22.54
CA GLU A 526 16.14 -1.72 21.80
C GLU A 526 17.26 -2.41 22.59
#